data_AF-A0A7V9NM61-F1
#
_entry.id   AF-A0A7V9NM61-F1
#
_cell.length_a   1.000
_cell.length_b   1.000
_cell.length_c   1.000
_cell.angle_alpha   90.00
_cell.angle_beta   90.00
_cell.angle_gamma   90.00
#
_symmetry.space_group_name_H-M   'P 1'
#
loop_
_entity.id
_entity.type
_entity.pdbx_description
1 polymer ?
#
loop_
_entity_poly.entity_id
_entity_poly.type
_entity_poly.pdbx_seq_one_letter_code
_entity_poly.pdbx_strand_id
1 'polypeptide(L)' 'FSDLIPTTAHLPIPWIMGYDLFPLETLENKKRLLPQALNENWLCWFYHDFEMPLCRLTEENGKLKAG' A
#
# COMPACT_ATOMS: atom_id res chain seq x y z
N PHE A 1 1.07 -4.25 -5.57
CA PHE A 1 -0.07 -3.48 -5.03
C PHE A 1 -1.43 -4.16 -5.26
N SER A 2 -1.52 -5.39 -5.79
CA SER A 2 -2.78 -6.16 -5.75
C SER A 2 -3.05 -6.66 -4.32
N ASP A 3 -2.87 -7.94 -4.04
CA ASP A 3 -3.29 -8.50 -2.74
C ASP A 3 -2.38 -8.07 -1.58
N LEU A 4 -1.19 -7.55 -1.87
CA LEU A 4 -0.31 -6.96 -0.87
C LEU A 4 -0.91 -5.68 -0.24
N ILE A 5 -1.57 -4.84 -1.05
CA ILE A 5 -2.21 -3.59 -0.62
C ILE A 5 -3.47 -3.42 -1.47
N PRO A 6 -4.57 -4.11 -1.12
CA PRO A 6 -5.72 -4.29 -2.01
C PRO A 6 -6.43 -2.98 -2.32
N THR A 7 -6.51 -2.12 -1.30
CA THR A 7 -7.13 -0.80 -1.36
C THR A 7 -6.24 0.23 -0.70
N THR A 8 -6.45 1.51 -0.99
CA THR A 8 -5.74 2.62 -0.35
C THR A 8 -5.93 2.65 1.17
N ALA A 9 -7.04 2.12 1.68
CA ALA A 9 -7.26 1.95 3.12
C ALA A 9 -6.21 1.03 3.77
N HIS A 10 -5.57 0.12 3.03
CA HIS A 10 -4.52 -0.78 3.53
C HIS A 10 -3.12 -0.15 3.52
N LEU A 11 -2.97 1.14 3.18
CA LEU A 11 -1.68 1.83 3.24
C LEU A 11 -0.99 1.83 4.63
N PRO A 12 -1.71 1.96 5.76
CA PRO A 12 -1.09 1.79 7.07
C PRO A 12 -0.41 0.43 7.18
N ILE A 13 0.88 0.43 7.53
CA ILE A 13 1.70 -0.77 7.62
C ILE A 13 1.02 -1.93 8.39
N PRO A 14 0.44 -1.73 9.59
CA PRO A 14 -0.16 -2.82 10.35
C PRO A 14 -1.49 -3.34 9.78
N TRP A 15 -2.08 -2.67 8.79
CA TRP A 15 -3.36 -3.07 8.22
C TRP A 15 -3.12 -4.09 7.12
N ILE A 16 -3.27 -5.35 7.49
CA ILE A 16 -3.08 -6.54 6.65
C ILE A 16 -4.43 -7.24 6.49
N MET A 17 -4.65 -7.89 5.36
CA MET A 17 -5.90 -8.59 5.11
C MET A 17 -6.10 -9.79 6.04
N GLY A 18 -7.34 -10.02 6.48
CA GLY A 18 -7.67 -11.08 7.43
C GLY A 18 -7.53 -12.51 6.88
N TYR A 19 -7.47 -12.68 5.56
CA TYR A 19 -7.26 -13.98 4.90
C TYR A 19 -5.82 -14.17 4.38
N ASP A 20 -4.92 -13.24 4.69
CA ASP A 20 -3.51 -13.38 4.39
C ASP A 20 -2.92 -14.56 5.18
N LEU A 21 -2.34 -15.53 4.48
CA LEU A 21 -1.73 -16.71 5.07
C LEU A 21 -0.34 -16.42 5.68
N PHE A 22 0.30 -15.33 5.27
CA PHE A 22 1.67 -14.96 5.63
C PHE A 22 1.78 -13.46 6.02
N PRO A 23 1.06 -13.02 7.07
CA PRO A 23 0.96 -11.59 7.41
C PRO A 23 2.30 -10.94 7.77
N LEU A 24 3.26 -11.70 8.33
CA LEU A 24 4.60 -11.18 8.64
C LEU A 24 5.40 -10.89 7.36
N GLU A 25 5.28 -11.74 6.35
CA GLU A 25 5.93 -11.51 5.06
C GLU A 25 5.30 -10.31 4.34
N THR A 26 3.97 -10.19 4.37
CA THR A 26 3.26 -9.00 3.86
C THR A 26 3.71 -7.74 4.57
N LEU A 27 3.88 -7.77 5.89
CA LEU A 27 4.39 -6.64 6.67
C LEU A 27 5.78 -6.20 6.20
N GLU A 28 6.69 -7.15 6.02
CA GLU A 28 8.07 -6.90 5.56
C GLU A 28 8.09 -6.35 4.14
N ASN A 29 7.31 -6.94 3.24
CA ASN A 29 7.15 -6.46 1.88
C ASN A 29 6.58 -5.03 1.82
N LYS A 30 5.58 -4.70 2.64
CA LYS A 30 5.04 -3.33 2.74
C LYS A 30 6.09 -2.34 3.24
N LYS A 31 6.86 -2.69 4.28
CA LYS A 31 7.96 -1.86 4.80
C LYS A 31 9.04 -1.56 3.76
N ARG A 32 9.28 -2.48 2.83
CA ARG A 32 10.25 -2.30 1.74
C ARG A 32 9.68 -1.53 0.55
N LEU A 33 8.51 -1.93 0.07
CA LEU A 33 7.93 -1.46 -1.19
C LEU A 33 7.28 -0.08 -1.09
N LEU A 34 6.64 0.25 0.02
CA LEU A 34 5.94 1.53 0.16
C LEU A 34 6.89 2.74 0.14
N PRO A 35 8.01 2.74 0.89
CA PRO A 35 9.00 3.82 0.79
C PRO A 35 9.64 3.90 -0.58
N GLN A 36 9.89 2.75 -1.23
CA GLN A 36 10.44 2.72 -2.58
C GLN A 36 9.48 3.36 -3.58
N ALA A 37 8.20 2.97 -3.54
CA ALA A 37 7.16 3.52 -4.41
C ALA A 37 6.95 5.02 -4.20
N LEU A 38 7.06 5.51 -2.96
CA LEU A 38 7.05 6.94 -2.65
C LEU A 38 8.27 7.65 -3.26
N ASN A 39 9.47 7.17 -2.96
CA ASN A 39 10.74 7.81 -3.37
C ASN A 39 10.92 7.82 -4.90
N GLU A 40 10.51 6.77 -5.57
CA GLU A 40 10.61 6.61 -7.02
C GLU A 40 9.36 7.10 -7.77
N ASN A 41 8.38 7.66 -7.05
CA ASN A 41 7.13 8.21 -7.60
C ASN A 41 6.36 7.23 -8.51
N TRP A 42 6.21 5.99 -8.03
CA TRP A 42 5.54 4.93 -8.76
C TRP A 42 4.05 5.20 -8.95
N LEU A 43 3.54 4.81 -10.12
CA LEU A 43 2.10 4.69 -10.33
C LEU A 43 1.62 3.36 -9.74
N CYS A 44 0.85 3.44 -8.67
CA CYS A 44 0.39 2.29 -7.91
C CYS A 44 -1.03 1.91 -8.33
N TRP A 45 -1.23 0.66 -8.74
CA TRP A 45 -2.54 0.10 -9.08
C TRP A 45 -3.06 -0.77 -7.93
N PHE A 46 -4.16 -0.32 -7.32
CA PHE A 46 -4.92 -0.97 -6.25
C PHE A 46 -6.14 -1.67 -6.86
N TYR A 47 -6.02 -2.97 -7.09
CA TYR A 47 -7.02 -3.75 -7.85
C TYR A 47 -8.41 -3.80 -7.21
N HIS A 48 -8.51 -3.62 -5.90
CA HIS A 48 -9.76 -3.73 -5.15
C HIS A 48 -10.27 -2.37 -4.68
N ASP A 49 -9.59 -1.26 -5.05
CA ASP A 49 -10.03 0.09 -4.76
C ASP A 49 -10.91 0.62 -5.89
N PHE A 50 -12.21 0.72 -5.64
CA PHE A 50 -13.16 1.20 -6.65
C PHE A 50 -13.09 2.73 -6.85
N GLU A 51 -12.76 3.48 -5.80
CA GLU A 51 -12.73 4.94 -5.84
C GLU A 51 -11.40 5.45 -6.39
N MET A 52 -10.29 4.82 -5.97
CA MET A 52 -8.94 5.25 -6.31
C MET A 52 -8.09 4.07 -6.80
N PRO A 53 -8.45 3.46 -7.94
CA PRO A 53 -7.77 2.27 -8.45
C PRO A 53 -6.32 2.56 -8.81
N LEU A 54 -6.01 3.77 -9.27
CA LEU A 54 -4.67 4.13 -9.74
C LEU A 54 -4.26 5.47 -9.13
N CYS A 55 -3.19 5.47 -8.35
CA CYS A 55 -2.70 6.70 -7.73
C CYS A 55 -1.20 6.68 -7.48
N ARG A 56 -0.65 7.82 -7.09
CA ARG A 56 0.70 7.92 -6.55
C ARG A 56 0.64 7.96 -5.03
N LEU A 57 1.74 7.62 -4.39
CA LEU A 57 1.87 7.76 -2.95
C LEU A 57 2.37 9.16 -2.62
N THR A 58 1.83 9.73 -1.57
CA THR A 58 2.29 10.98 -0.95
C THR A 58 2.53 10.72 0.53
N GLU A 59 3.37 11.53 1.16
CA GLU A 59 3.57 11.50 2.61
C GLU A 59 3.01 12.79 3.23
N GLU A 60 2.17 12.64 4.25
CA GLU A 60 1.62 13.75 5.01
C GLU A 60 1.72 13.43 6.50
N ASN A 61 2.40 14.27 7.27
CA ASN A 61 2.63 14.08 8.71
C ASN A 61 3.23 12.71 9.08
N GLY A 62 4.16 12.21 8.24
CA GLY A 62 4.80 10.89 8.42
C GLY A 62 3.88 9.69 8.16
N LYS A 63 2.72 9.92 7.51
CA LYS A 63 1.79 8.86 7.08
C LYS A 63 1.69 8.87 5.56
N LEU A 64 1.74 7.67 4.98
CA LEU A 64 1.52 7.48 3.55
C LEU A 64 0.03 7.65 3.21
N LYS A 65 -0.23 8.37 2.13
CA LYS A 65 -1.56 8.60 1.56
C LYS A 65 -1.55 8.35 0.06
N ALA A 66 -2.72 7.99 -0.46
CA ALA A 66 -2.99 8.04 -1.89
C ALA A 66 -3.20 9.50 -2.30
N GLY A 67 -2.49 9.96 -3.33
CA GLY A 67 -2.56 11.32 -3.86
C GLY A 67 -2.87 11.39 -5.34
#